data_AF-A0A9D3PH45-F1
#
_entry.id   AF-A0A9D3PH45-F1
#
_cell.length_a   1.000
_cell.length_b   1.000
_cell.length_c   1.000
_cell.angle_alpha   90.00
_cell.angle_beta   90.00
_cell.angle_gamma   90.00
#
_symmetry.space_group_name_H-M   'P 1'
#
loop_
_entity.id
_entity.type
_entity.pdbx_description
1 polymer ?
#
loop_
_entity_poly.entity_id
_entity_poly.type
_entity_poly.pdbx_seq_one_letter_code
_entity_poly.pdbx_strand_id
1 'polypeptide(L)'
;MPLQTRKECLRIDCPVNGLKKNGYIKTGKNSKNTKQDVQKCIADLSACKFEDFPVVVGKHRGARIPLKSPNGFTLRVADLEGTIYWGRKEMLETWGELYLPEPEEMVVLGAIDNFPSLAEGLQLIVLVDSHNRVYFYENEELHHVARRVKDFLTTGAESTPINSYRYGQHCAPETEEEYLEILQSAGIPRIDKATRDFVQSKEEKFSELLDFLECL
;
A
#
# COMPACT_ATOMS: atom_id res chain seq x y z
N MET A 1 17.24 3.59 -0.73
CA MET A 1 17.03 3.02 0.61
C MET A 1 18.36 2.59 1.21
N PRO A 2 18.65 2.93 2.48
CA PRO A 2 19.86 2.46 3.16
C PRO A 2 19.92 0.92 3.30
N LEU A 3 21.14 0.35 3.29
CA LEU A 3 21.43 -1.09 3.44
C LEU A 3 20.76 -1.73 4.67
N GLN A 4 20.80 -1.03 5.81
CA GLN A 4 20.18 -1.47 7.07
C GLN A 4 18.68 -1.73 6.90
N THR A 5 18.04 -0.88 6.09
CA THR A 5 16.61 -0.86 5.87
C THR A 5 16.19 -1.88 4.80
N ARG A 6 17.02 -2.14 3.79
CA ARG A 6 16.83 -3.27 2.86
C ARG A 6 16.92 -4.62 3.56
N LYS A 7 17.83 -4.75 4.52
CA LYS A 7 17.93 -5.93 5.40
C LYS A 7 16.64 -6.17 6.19
N GLU A 8 15.90 -5.12 6.54
CA GLU A 8 14.62 -5.21 7.24
C GLU A 8 13.47 -5.61 6.30
N CYS A 9 13.39 -5.03 5.09
CA CYS A 9 12.41 -5.42 4.06
C CYS A 9 12.51 -6.90 3.62
N LEU A 10 13.70 -7.52 3.75
CA LEU A 10 13.97 -8.91 3.39
C LEU A 10 13.80 -9.89 4.57
N ARG A 11 13.37 -9.42 5.75
CA ARG A 11 12.98 -10.33 6.84
C ARG A 11 11.68 -11.03 6.45
N ILE A 12 11.80 -12.29 6.05
CA ILE A 12 10.67 -13.18 5.84
C ILE A 12 10.18 -13.64 7.22
N ASP A 13 9.34 -12.84 7.88
CA ASP A 13 8.48 -13.37 8.93
C ASP A 13 7.31 -14.07 8.25
N CYS A 14 7.25 -15.40 8.39
CA CYS A 14 6.13 -16.22 7.91
C CYS A 14 5.19 -16.54 9.09
N PRO A 15 4.04 -15.83 9.27
CA PRO A 15 2.99 -16.30 10.14
C PRO A 15 2.13 -17.32 9.37
N VAL A 16 2.32 -18.60 9.66
CA VAL A 16 1.35 -19.64 9.32
C VAL A 16 0.22 -19.56 10.34
N ASN A 17 -0.95 -19.02 9.99
CA ASN A 17 -2.21 -19.35 10.68
C ASN A 17 -3.49 -18.96 9.93
N GLY A 18 -4.22 -19.99 9.49
CA GLY A 18 -5.66 -20.16 9.77
C GLY A 18 -6.67 -19.23 9.10
N LEU A 19 -7.10 -19.60 7.89
CA LEU A 19 -8.35 -19.13 7.26
C LEU A 19 -9.55 -19.32 8.21
N LYS A 20 -10.17 -18.22 8.66
CA LYS A 20 -11.55 -18.23 9.17
C LYS A 20 -12.45 -17.43 8.23
N LYS A 21 -13.40 -18.14 7.61
CA LYS A 21 -14.53 -17.54 6.87
C LYS A 21 -15.57 -17.01 7.86
N ASN A 22 -16.04 -15.78 7.60
CA ASN A 22 -17.46 -15.37 7.54
C ASN A 22 -17.68 -13.96 8.06
N GLY A 23 -18.44 -13.17 7.29
CA GLY A 23 -19.09 -11.96 7.76
C GLY A 23 -19.43 -10.99 6.64
N TYR A 24 -20.59 -11.14 6.02
CA TYR A 24 -21.20 -10.08 5.22
C TYR A 24 -21.42 -8.85 6.11
N ILE A 25 -20.72 -7.75 5.84
CA ILE A 25 -20.94 -6.47 6.53
C ILE A 25 -22.15 -5.79 5.90
N LYS A 26 -23.16 -5.53 6.73
CA LYS A 26 -24.34 -4.74 6.37
C LYS A 26 -23.93 -3.33 5.99
N THR A 27 -24.37 -2.88 4.82
CA THR A 27 -24.23 -1.50 4.35
C THR A 27 -24.89 -0.54 5.35
N GLY A 28 -24.07 0.27 5.99
CA GLY A 28 -24.50 1.33 6.90
C GLY A 28 -25.33 2.39 6.18
N LYS A 29 -26.38 2.85 6.87
CA LYS A 29 -27.37 3.85 6.42
C LYS A 29 -26.70 5.11 5.86
N ASN A 30 -27.26 5.60 4.75
CA ASN A 30 -26.95 6.88 4.10
C ASN A 30 -27.15 8.06 5.08
N SER A 31 -26.09 8.50 5.75
CA SER A 31 -26.07 9.80 6.43
C SER A 31 -25.76 10.88 5.41
N LYS A 32 -26.75 11.72 5.07
CA LYS A 32 -26.51 12.92 4.27
C LYS A 32 -25.78 13.93 5.15
N ASN A 33 -24.46 14.06 5.01
CA ASN A 33 -23.70 15.11 5.69
C ASN A 33 -24.13 16.49 5.19
N THR A 34 -24.23 17.47 6.09
CA THR A 34 -24.51 18.84 5.69
C THR A 34 -23.25 19.49 5.08
N LYS A 35 -23.42 20.55 4.28
CA LYS A 35 -22.28 21.33 3.74
C LYS A 35 -21.36 21.85 4.85
N GLN A 36 -21.92 22.18 6.01
CA GLN A 36 -21.16 22.68 7.16
C GLN A 36 -20.30 21.58 7.79
N ASP A 37 -20.81 20.35 7.86
CA ASP A 37 -20.06 19.20 8.37
C ASP A 37 -18.87 18.86 7.46
N VAL A 38 -19.07 18.91 6.14
CA VAL A 38 -18.00 18.69 5.16
C VAL A 38 -16.92 19.76 5.27
N GLN A 39 -17.30 21.04 5.38
CA GLN A 39 -16.34 22.13 5.52
C GLN A 39 -15.52 22.02 6.81
N LYS A 40 -16.16 21.62 7.91
CA LYS A 40 -15.48 21.37 9.19
C LYS A 40 -14.53 20.18 9.09
N CYS A 41 -14.96 19.10 8.44
CA CYS A 41 -14.12 17.92 8.18
C CYS A 41 -12.85 18.31 7.39
N ILE A 42 -13.02 19.06 6.29
CA ILE A 42 -11.89 19.57 5.49
C ILE A 42 -10.97 20.44 6.34
N ALA A 43 -11.51 21.33 7.17
CA ALA A 43 -10.71 22.21 8.02
C ALA A 43 -9.90 21.43 9.06
N ASP A 44 -10.54 20.48 9.75
CA ASP A 44 -9.88 19.62 10.75
C ASP A 44 -8.75 18.78 10.11
N LEU A 45 -9.02 18.13 8.98
CA LEU A 45 -8.04 17.30 8.25
C LEU A 45 -6.91 18.13 7.61
N SER A 46 -7.17 19.39 7.25
CA SER A 46 -6.14 20.26 6.65
C SER A 46 -5.19 20.86 7.67
N ALA A 47 -5.57 20.88 8.96
CA ALA A 47 -4.84 21.54 10.03
C ALA A 47 -4.23 20.55 11.04
N CYS A 48 -4.64 19.28 11.03
CA CYS A 48 -4.11 18.27 11.93
C CYS A 48 -2.66 17.91 11.60
N LYS A 49 -1.91 17.58 12.65
CA LYS A 49 -0.59 16.96 12.50
C LYS A 49 -0.74 15.47 12.23
N PHE A 50 0.33 14.85 11.73
CA PHE A 50 0.33 13.44 11.36
C PHE A 50 -0.14 12.53 12.52
N GLU A 51 0.35 12.77 13.72
CA GLU A 51 0.07 11.95 14.91
C GLU A 51 -1.42 11.98 15.30
N ASP A 52 -2.12 13.05 14.94
CA ASP A 52 -3.54 13.24 15.23
C ASP A 52 -4.45 12.68 14.12
N PHE A 53 -3.91 12.29 12.95
CA PHE A 53 -4.72 11.84 11.82
C PHE A 53 -5.66 10.68 12.17
N PRO A 54 -5.22 9.60 12.85
CA PRO A 54 -6.12 8.50 13.18
C PRO A 54 -7.33 8.95 14.01
N VAL A 55 -7.12 9.89 14.94
CA VAL A 55 -8.18 10.45 15.79
C VAL A 55 -9.13 11.32 14.96
N VAL A 56 -8.59 12.19 14.10
CA VAL A 56 -9.39 13.10 13.26
C VAL A 56 -10.17 12.34 12.19
N VAL A 57 -9.56 11.35 11.55
CA VAL A 57 -10.23 10.44 10.60
C VAL A 57 -11.34 9.66 11.31
N GLY A 58 -11.08 9.14 12.51
CA GLY A 58 -12.10 8.47 13.32
C GLY A 58 -13.29 9.37 13.66
N LYS A 59 -13.03 10.62 14.05
CA LYS A 59 -14.05 11.64 14.34
C LYS A 59 -14.94 11.95 13.14
N HIS A 60 -14.37 11.97 11.94
CA HIS A 60 -15.09 12.29 10.69
C HIS A 60 -15.43 11.07 9.85
N ARG A 61 -15.35 9.86 10.43
CA ARG A 61 -15.60 8.61 9.70
C ARG A 61 -16.96 8.64 9.01
N GLY A 62 -16.97 8.24 7.73
CA GLY A 62 -18.16 8.24 6.88
C GLY A 62 -18.45 9.59 6.22
N ALA A 63 -17.72 10.65 6.56
CA ALA A 63 -17.84 11.92 5.86
C ALA A 63 -17.47 11.76 4.38
N ARG A 64 -18.22 12.44 3.52
CA ARG A 64 -18.10 12.37 2.07
C ARG A 64 -17.65 13.72 1.54
N ILE A 65 -16.41 13.81 1.08
CA ILE A 65 -15.79 15.01 0.55
C ILE A 65 -15.74 14.90 -0.98
N PRO A 66 -16.53 15.68 -1.73
CA PRO A 66 -16.45 15.72 -3.18
C PRO A 66 -15.08 16.22 -3.61
N LEU A 67 -14.43 15.50 -4.53
CA LEU A 67 -13.14 15.89 -5.06
C LEU A 67 -13.33 16.81 -6.26
N LYS A 68 -12.50 17.85 -6.36
CA LYS A 68 -12.44 18.68 -7.57
C LYS A 68 -11.72 17.95 -8.72
N SER A 69 -10.72 17.13 -8.37
CA SER A 69 -9.97 16.27 -9.28
C SER A 69 -9.64 14.95 -8.57
N PRO A 70 -9.95 13.79 -9.16
CA PRO A 70 -10.76 13.61 -10.36
C PRO A 70 -12.22 14.04 -10.10
N ASN A 71 -12.82 14.80 -11.02
CA ASN A 71 -14.18 15.33 -10.86
C ASN A 71 -15.23 14.19 -10.88
N GLY A 72 -16.30 14.34 -10.13
CA GLY A 72 -17.37 13.34 -10.01
C GLY A 72 -17.11 12.26 -8.97
N PHE A 73 -15.91 12.19 -8.41
CA PHE A 73 -15.57 11.27 -7.34
C PHE A 73 -15.64 11.92 -5.96
N THR A 74 -15.73 11.08 -4.94
CA THR A 74 -15.90 11.50 -3.55
C THR A 74 -14.97 10.67 -2.69
N LEU A 75 -14.14 11.35 -1.90
CA LEU A 75 -13.43 10.72 -0.80
C LEU A 75 -14.43 10.41 0.32
N ARG A 76 -14.54 9.14 0.69
CA ARG A 76 -15.18 8.73 1.94
C ARG A 76 -14.10 8.62 3.01
N VAL A 77 -14.18 9.48 4.02
CA VAL A 77 -13.28 9.44 5.18
C VAL A 77 -13.47 8.13 5.92
N ALA A 78 -12.39 7.40 6.09
CA ALA A 78 -12.36 6.09 6.72
C ALA A 78 -10.94 5.79 7.16
N ASP A 79 -10.79 5.05 8.25
CA ASP A 79 -9.54 4.38 8.58
C ASP A 79 -9.45 3.01 7.89
N LEU A 80 -8.38 2.26 8.14
CA LEU A 80 -8.13 0.96 7.52
C LEU A 80 -9.33 -0.01 7.64
N GLU A 81 -9.96 -0.08 8.81
CA GLU A 81 -11.14 -0.93 9.06
C GLU A 81 -12.38 -0.53 8.25
N GLY A 82 -12.41 0.70 7.73
CA GLY A 82 -13.45 1.18 6.82
C GLY A 82 -13.15 0.96 5.33
N THR A 83 -12.12 0.18 5.00
CA THR A 83 -11.70 -0.14 3.62
C THR A 83 -11.85 -1.63 3.30
N ILE A 84 -11.54 -2.02 2.06
CA ILE A 84 -11.48 -3.41 1.61
C ILE A 84 -10.37 -4.21 2.32
N TYR A 85 -9.36 -3.51 2.86
CA TYR A 85 -8.24 -4.07 3.63
C TYR A 85 -8.53 -4.18 5.14
N TRP A 86 -9.81 -4.18 5.54
CA TRP A 86 -10.18 -4.36 6.94
C TRP A 86 -9.52 -5.61 7.54
N GLY A 87 -9.08 -5.52 8.80
CA GLY A 87 -8.36 -6.58 9.49
C GLY A 87 -6.93 -6.87 9.02
N ARG A 88 -6.43 -6.22 7.95
CA ARG A 88 -5.06 -6.40 7.43
C ARG A 88 -4.12 -5.27 7.88
N LYS A 89 -3.83 -5.23 9.18
CA LYS A 89 -3.02 -4.16 9.80
C LYS A 89 -1.61 -4.06 9.20
N GLU A 90 -1.06 -5.20 8.79
CA GLU A 90 0.23 -5.33 8.12
C GLU A 90 0.32 -4.52 6.81
N MET A 91 -0.81 -4.17 6.19
CA MET A 91 -0.81 -3.37 4.97
C MET A 91 -0.24 -1.96 5.19
N LEU A 92 -0.45 -1.35 6.37
CA LEU A 92 0.11 -0.03 6.68
C LEU A 92 1.63 -0.07 6.73
N GLU A 93 2.18 -1.08 7.40
CA GLU A 93 3.63 -1.33 7.45
C GLU A 93 4.16 -1.59 6.04
N THR A 94 3.46 -2.43 5.26
CA THR A 94 3.84 -2.75 3.88
C THR A 94 3.90 -1.50 3.00
N TRP A 95 2.87 -0.65 3.02
CA TRP A 95 2.85 0.61 2.25
C TRP A 95 3.97 1.57 2.66
N GLY A 96 4.25 1.65 3.97
CA GLY A 96 5.30 2.50 4.53
C GLY A 96 6.71 2.02 4.20
N GLU A 97 6.95 0.71 4.24
CA GLU A 97 8.30 0.13 4.21
C GLU A 97 8.72 -0.41 2.84
N LEU A 98 7.80 -0.99 2.08
CA LEU A 98 8.15 -1.79 0.89
C LEU A 98 7.96 -1.07 -0.44
N TYR A 99 7.31 0.09 -0.43
CA TYR A 99 7.06 0.88 -1.63
C TYR A 99 7.96 2.10 -1.74
N LEU A 100 8.20 2.80 -0.63
CA LEU A 100 8.93 4.06 -0.66
C LEU A 100 10.46 3.86 -0.68
N PRO A 101 11.23 4.84 -1.20
CA PRO A 101 12.69 4.78 -1.17
C PRO A 101 13.31 4.77 0.23
N GLU A 102 12.57 5.29 1.21
CA GLU A 102 12.88 5.30 2.63
C GLU A 102 11.58 4.98 3.38
N PRO A 103 11.62 4.16 4.45
CA PRO A 103 10.44 3.83 5.23
C PRO A 103 9.78 5.06 5.79
N GLU A 104 8.46 5.02 5.81
CA GLU A 104 7.67 6.13 6.30
C GLU A 104 6.42 5.64 7.03
N GLU A 105 6.02 6.36 8.06
CA GLU A 105 4.74 6.10 8.70
C GLU A 105 3.60 6.53 7.78
N MET A 106 2.61 5.65 7.62
CA MET A 106 1.43 5.93 6.81
C MET A 106 0.13 5.71 7.59
N VAL A 107 -0.89 6.49 7.24
CA VAL A 107 -2.24 6.36 7.75
C VAL A 107 -3.25 6.41 6.61
N VAL A 108 -4.37 5.70 6.78
CA VAL A 108 -5.50 5.78 5.85
C VAL A 108 -6.30 7.05 6.12
N LEU A 109 -6.42 7.92 5.12
CA LEU A 109 -7.31 9.06 5.13
C LEU A 109 -8.74 8.68 4.74
N GLY A 110 -8.86 7.73 3.81
CA GLY A 110 -10.13 7.19 3.38
C GLY A 110 -10.03 6.39 2.11
N ALA A 111 -11.18 6.28 1.42
CA ALA A 111 -11.29 5.54 0.18
C ALA A 111 -12.18 6.26 -0.83
N ILE A 112 -11.88 6.07 -2.11
CA ILE A 112 -12.75 6.47 -3.23
C ILE A 112 -13.38 5.19 -3.78
N ASP A 113 -14.68 5.05 -3.56
CA ASP A 113 -15.45 3.86 -3.98
C ASP A 113 -15.87 3.95 -5.45
N ASN A 114 -15.93 2.80 -6.14
CA ASN A 114 -16.31 2.66 -7.55
C ASN A 114 -15.42 3.46 -8.52
N PHE A 115 -14.13 3.55 -8.20
CA PHE A 115 -13.16 4.20 -9.07
C PHE A 115 -12.80 3.25 -10.23
N PRO A 116 -12.92 3.65 -11.51
CA PRO A 116 -12.67 2.79 -12.67
C PRO A 116 -11.16 2.53 -12.81
N SER A 117 -10.69 1.54 -12.08
CA SER A 117 -9.27 1.24 -11.84
C SER A 117 -9.06 -0.25 -11.64
N LEU A 118 -7.80 -0.66 -11.55
CA LEU A 118 -7.41 -2.03 -11.21
C LEU A 118 -7.37 -2.28 -9.70
N ALA A 119 -7.78 -1.31 -8.88
CA ALA A 119 -7.84 -1.46 -7.43
C ALA A 119 -8.82 -2.55 -7.01
N GLU A 120 -8.45 -3.32 -5.97
CA GLU A 120 -9.28 -4.38 -5.42
C GLU A 120 -10.64 -3.81 -4.96
N GLY A 121 -11.73 -4.44 -5.39
CA GLY A 121 -13.09 -3.97 -5.08
C GLY A 121 -13.45 -2.61 -5.68
N LEU A 122 -12.70 -2.11 -6.68
CA LEU A 122 -12.85 -0.76 -7.26
C LEU A 122 -12.75 0.34 -6.20
N GLN A 123 -11.95 0.09 -5.16
CA GLN A 123 -11.77 1.00 -4.04
C GLN A 123 -10.34 1.53 -4.01
N LEU A 124 -10.16 2.78 -4.41
CA LEU A 124 -8.87 3.45 -4.37
C LEU A 124 -8.60 3.93 -2.94
N ILE A 125 -7.56 3.38 -2.30
CA ILE A 125 -7.20 3.76 -0.92
C ILE A 125 -6.40 5.05 -0.96
N VAL A 126 -6.78 6.00 -0.11
CA VAL A 126 -6.11 7.28 0.02
C VAL A 126 -5.30 7.27 1.31
N LEU A 127 -3.98 7.32 1.15
CA LEU A 127 -3.01 7.28 2.24
C LEU A 127 -2.38 8.65 2.45
N VAL A 128 -1.93 8.90 3.67
CA VAL A 128 -1.18 10.07 4.06
C VAL A 128 0.06 9.62 4.80
N ASP A 129 1.19 10.23 4.52
CA ASP A 129 2.45 9.95 5.21
C ASP A 129 2.80 11.02 6.28
N SER A 130 3.87 10.82 7.04
CA SER A 130 4.29 11.76 8.10
C SER A 130 4.60 13.18 7.59
N HIS A 131 4.95 13.30 6.31
CA HIS A 131 5.21 14.55 5.62
C HIS A 131 3.93 15.22 5.06
N ASN A 132 2.75 14.67 5.36
CA ASN A 132 1.44 15.10 4.86
C ASN A 132 1.26 14.95 3.33
N ARG A 133 2.09 14.15 2.67
CA ARG A 133 1.92 13.80 1.26
C ARG A 133 0.77 12.80 1.12
N VAL A 134 0.03 12.89 0.02
CA VAL A 134 -1.14 12.07 -0.24
C VAL A 134 -0.85 11.08 -1.35
N TYR A 135 -1.22 9.83 -1.13
CA TYR A 135 -1.00 8.75 -2.05
C TYR A 135 -2.30 8.04 -2.40
N PHE A 136 -2.39 7.55 -3.63
CA PHE A 136 -3.36 6.54 -4.02
C PHE A 136 -2.68 5.18 -4.10
N TYR A 137 -3.30 4.17 -3.50
CA TYR A 137 -2.87 2.80 -3.67
C TYR A 137 -3.76 2.10 -4.70
N GLU A 138 -3.16 1.61 -5.78
CA GLU A 138 -3.81 0.87 -6.87
C GLU A 138 -2.88 -0.24 -7.36
N ASN A 139 -3.37 -1.48 -7.41
CA ASN A 139 -2.71 -2.60 -8.10
C ASN A 139 -1.20 -2.72 -7.83
N GLU A 140 -0.82 -2.81 -6.55
CA GLU A 140 0.58 -2.91 -6.11
C GLU A 140 1.46 -1.71 -6.52
N GLU A 141 0.85 -0.53 -6.71
CA GLU A 141 1.53 0.74 -6.89
C GLU A 141 1.01 1.80 -5.90
N LEU A 142 1.93 2.62 -5.38
CA LEU A 142 1.63 3.86 -4.67
C LEU A 142 1.88 5.05 -5.58
N HIS A 143 0.83 5.81 -5.86
CA HIS A 143 0.88 7.02 -6.66
C HIS A 143 0.87 8.24 -5.74
N HIS A 144 1.95 9.02 -5.72
CA HIS A 144 1.99 10.29 -4.99
C HIS A 144 1.18 11.34 -5.77
N VAL A 145 0.03 11.76 -5.24
CA VAL A 145 -0.96 12.56 -5.98
C VAL A 145 -1.15 13.98 -5.45
N ALA A 146 -0.64 14.28 -4.26
CA ALA A 146 -0.58 15.65 -3.75
C ALA A 146 0.51 15.80 -2.70
N ARG A 147 1.18 16.96 -2.71
CA ARG A 147 2.26 17.27 -1.74
C ARG A 147 1.75 17.56 -0.33
N ARG A 148 0.47 17.90 -0.18
CA ARG A 148 -0.18 18.25 1.09
C ARG A 148 -1.63 17.80 1.10
N VAL A 149 -2.10 17.28 2.24
CA VAL A 149 -3.52 16.95 2.47
C VAL A 149 -4.45 18.12 2.19
N LYS A 150 -4.09 19.34 2.63
CA LYS A 150 -4.86 20.55 2.36
C LYS A 150 -5.08 20.78 0.85
N ASP A 151 -4.04 20.58 0.04
CA ASP A 151 -4.11 20.80 -1.40
C ASP A 151 -5.00 19.72 -2.02
N PHE A 152 -4.80 18.45 -1.64
CA PHE A 152 -5.68 17.36 -2.07
C PHE A 152 -7.17 17.61 -1.77
N LEU A 153 -7.50 18.07 -0.56
CA LEU A 153 -8.90 18.31 -0.16
C LEU A 153 -9.52 19.56 -0.81
N THR A 154 -8.69 20.52 -1.26
CA THR A 154 -9.17 21.80 -1.81
C THR A 154 -9.11 21.89 -3.33
N THR A 155 -8.12 21.25 -3.97
CA THR A 155 -7.91 21.24 -5.42
C THR A 155 -8.06 19.85 -6.04
N GLY A 156 -7.98 18.79 -5.24
CA GLY A 156 -7.98 17.41 -5.73
C GLY A 156 -6.57 16.88 -6.00
N ALA A 157 -6.50 15.65 -6.51
CA ALA A 157 -5.28 15.01 -6.98
C ALA A 157 -4.72 15.68 -8.24
N GLU A 158 -3.40 15.67 -8.37
CA GLU A 158 -2.73 16.00 -9.64
C GLU A 158 -3.19 15.02 -10.74
N SER A 159 -3.39 15.52 -11.96
CA SER A 159 -3.90 14.72 -13.09
C SER A 159 -2.94 13.61 -13.53
N THR A 160 -1.65 13.83 -13.28
CA THR A 160 -0.59 12.84 -13.40
C THR A 160 0.05 12.70 -12.02
N PRO A 161 0.30 11.48 -11.53
CA PRO A 161 1.04 11.30 -10.28
C PRO A 161 2.36 12.05 -10.32
N ILE A 162 2.72 12.70 -9.21
CA ILE A 162 4.01 13.37 -9.05
C ILE A 162 5.13 12.33 -9.22
N ASN A 163 4.98 11.20 -8.51
CA ASN A 163 5.79 10.00 -8.62
C ASN A 163 4.87 8.77 -8.46
N SER A 164 5.32 7.61 -8.94
CA SER A 164 4.70 6.31 -8.68
C SER A 164 5.76 5.33 -8.19
N TYR A 165 5.40 4.48 -7.25
CA TYR A 165 6.29 3.51 -6.61
C TYR A 165 5.68 2.12 -6.71
N ARG A 166 6.42 1.17 -7.28
CA ARG A 166 5.99 -0.23 -7.37
C ARG A 166 6.40 -0.99 -6.11
N TYR A 167 5.60 -1.98 -5.72
CA TYR A 167 5.95 -2.90 -4.64
C TYR A 167 7.37 -3.47 -4.81
N GLY A 168 8.19 -3.40 -3.76
CA GLY A 168 9.51 -4.01 -3.73
C GLY A 168 10.58 -3.34 -4.61
N GLN A 169 10.24 -2.27 -5.34
CA GLN A 169 11.15 -1.59 -6.28
C GLN A 169 12.47 -1.16 -5.64
N HIS A 170 12.46 -0.87 -4.33
CA HIS A 170 13.62 -0.40 -3.59
C HIS A 170 14.25 -1.44 -2.65
N CYS A 171 13.69 -2.65 -2.60
CA CYS A 171 14.08 -3.71 -1.65
C CYS A 171 15.19 -4.61 -2.18
N ALA A 172 15.39 -4.68 -3.50
CA ALA A 172 16.43 -5.52 -4.09
C ALA A 172 17.83 -5.03 -3.68
N PRO A 173 18.78 -5.96 -3.39
CA PRO A 173 20.17 -5.62 -3.19
C PRO A 173 20.75 -5.00 -4.47
N GLU A 174 21.59 -3.97 -4.32
CA GLU A 174 22.24 -3.32 -5.45
C GLU A 174 23.50 -4.05 -5.91
N THR A 175 24.12 -4.84 -5.02
CA THR A 175 25.34 -5.60 -5.34
C THR A 175 25.29 -7.04 -4.82
N GLU A 176 26.14 -7.89 -5.38
CA GLU A 176 26.34 -9.27 -4.92
C GLU A 176 26.89 -9.30 -3.49
N GLU A 177 27.78 -8.37 -3.13
CA GLU A 177 28.31 -8.27 -1.76
C GLU A 177 27.20 -7.95 -0.75
N GLU A 178 26.32 -6.99 -1.08
CA GLU A 178 25.14 -6.66 -0.26
C GLU A 178 24.22 -7.88 -0.11
N TYR A 179 23.94 -8.57 -1.22
CA TYR A 179 23.14 -9.79 -1.21
C TYR A 179 23.73 -10.87 -0.29
N LEU A 180 25.05 -11.12 -0.38
CA LEU A 180 25.73 -12.12 0.42
C LEU A 180 25.78 -11.75 1.91
N GLU A 181 25.91 -10.47 2.24
CA GLU A 181 25.78 -9.99 3.62
C GLU A 181 24.36 -10.21 4.17
N ILE A 182 23.33 -9.92 3.36
CA ILE A 182 21.93 -10.15 3.74
C ILE A 182 21.73 -11.64 4.06
N LEU A 183 22.13 -12.55 3.16
CA LEU A 183 22.04 -14.00 3.38
C LEU A 183 22.73 -14.43 4.66
N GLN A 184 23.97 -13.96 4.88
CA GLN A 184 24.73 -14.29 6.08
C GLN A 184 24.04 -13.80 7.35
N SER A 185 23.52 -12.57 7.33
CA SER A 185 22.80 -11.97 8.47
C SER A 185 21.48 -12.69 8.78
N ALA A 186 20.81 -13.20 7.76
CA ALA A 186 19.59 -14.02 7.88
C ALA A 186 19.89 -15.47 8.26
N GLY A 187 21.16 -15.87 8.40
CA GLY A 187 21.56 -17.25 8.66
C GLY A 187 21.26 -18.21 7.50
N ILE A 188 21.01 -17.67 6.30
CA ILE A 188 20.74 -18.46 5.09
C ILE A 188 22.09 -18.95 4.55
N PRO A 189 22.36 -20.26 4.53
CA PRO A 189 23.62 -20.78 4.04
C PRO A 189 23.76 -20.47 2.55
N ARG A 190 24.99 -20.18 2.13
CA ARG A 190 25.32 -20.10 0.70
C ARG A 190 24.96 -21.42 0.04
N ILE A 191 24.48 -21.35 -1.21
CA ILE A 191 24.18 -22.52 -2.03
C ILE A 191 25.43 -23.42 -2.08
N ASP A 192 25.32 -24.55 -1.40
CA ASP A 192 26.40 -25.52 -1.33
C ASP A 192 26.50 -26.31 -2.65
N LYS A 193 27.54 -27.14 -2.74
CA LYS A 193 27.77 -27.94 -3.94
C LYS A 193 26.63 -28.94 -4.17
N ALA A 194 26.11 -29.56 -3.11
CA ALA A 194 25.03 -30.55 -3.22
C ALA A 194 23.73 -29.94 -3.77
N THR A 195 23.39 -28.73 -3.35
CA THR A 195 22.23 -27.98 -3.84
C THR A 195 22.41 -27.60 -5.31
N ARG A 196 23.61 -27.16 -5.70
CA ARG A 196 23.94 -26.88 -7.11
C ARG A 196 23.83 -28.14 -7.98
N ASP A 197 24.46 -29.23 -7.54
CA ASP A 197 24.45 -30.50 -8.25
C ASP A 197 23.01 -31.03 -8.40
N PHE A 198 22.18 -30.87 -7.36
CA PHE A 198 20.77 -31.23 -7.42
C PHE A 198 19.99 -30.39 -8.44
N VAL A 199 20.11 -29.06 -8.41
CA VAL A 199 19.42 -28.17 -9.37
C VAL A 199 19.85 -28.51 -10.80
N GLN A 200 21.15 -28.66 -11.03
CA GLN A 200 21.70 -28.99 -12.34
C GLN A 200 21.23 -30.38 -12.84
N SER A 201 21.09 -31.36 -11.94
CA SER A 201 20.53 -32.68 -12.30
C SER A 201 19.06 -32.65 -12.76
N LYS A 202 18.35 -31.53 -12.55
CA LYS A 202 16.95 -31.33 -12.96
C LYS A 202 16.79 -30.44 -14.18
N GLU A 203 17.88 -29.84 -14.67
CA GLU A 203 17.87 -28.87 -15.77
C GLU A 203 17.23 -29.47 -17.04
N GLU A 204 17.66 -30.66 -17.47
CA GLU A 204 17.08 -31.35 -18.64
C GLU A 204 15.58 -31.57 -18.51
N LYS A 205 15.10 -32.02 -17.34
CA LYS A 205 13.67 -32.29 -17.11
C LYS A 205 12.82 -31.01 -17.11
N PHE A 206 13.37 -29.91 -16.62
CA PHE A 206 12.71 -28.62 -16.69
C PHE A 206 12.67 -28.08 -18.13
N SER A 207 13.76 -28.27 -18.89
CA SER A 207 13.80 -27.90 -20.30
C SER A 207 12.74 -28.65 -21.11
N GLU A 208 12.63 -29.97 -20.94
CA GLU A 208 11.60 -30.79 -21.59
C GLU A 208 10.17 -30.30 -21.29
N LEU A 209 9.93 -29.85 -20.05
CA LEU A 209 8.65 -29.29 -19.61
C LEU A 209 8.35 -27.94 -20.28
N LEU A 210 9.36 -27.09 -20.45
CA LEU A 210 9.22 -25.79 -21.12
C LEU A 210 8.98 -25.97 -22.63
N ASP A 211 9.73 -26.85 -23.27
CA ASP A 211 9.56 -27.17 -24.70
C ASP A 211 8.15 -27.71 -24.98
N PHE A 212 7.60 -28.52 -24.07
CA PHE A 212 6.20 -28.98 -24.15
C PHE A 212 5.19 -27.82 -24.08
N LEU A 213 5.43 -26.83 -23.21
CA LEU A 213 4.54 -25.68 -23.05
C LEU A 213 4.61 -24.70 -24.24
N GLU A 214 5.77 -24.58 -24.89
CA GLU A 214 5.93 -23.75 -26.10
C GLU A 214 5.31 -24.41 -27.36
N CYS A 215 5.06 -25.71 -27.33
CA CYS A 215 4.41 -26.45 -28.40
C CYS A 215 2.86 -26.45 -28.32
N LEU A 216 2.26 -25.79 -27.33
CA LEU A 216 0.82 -25.59 -27.16
C LEU A 216 0.33 -24.30 -27.80
#